data_AF-A0A1Q9JS91-F1
#
_entry.id   AF-A0A1Q9JS91-F1
#
_cell.length_a   1.000
_cell.length_b   1.000
_cell.length_c   1.000
_cell.angle_alpha   90.00
_cell.angle_beta   90.00
_cell.angle_gamma   90.00
#
_symmetry.space_group_name_H-M   'P 1'
#
loop_
_entity.id
_entity.type
_entity.pdbx_description
1 polymer ?
#
loop_
_entity_poly.entity_id
_entity_poly.type
_entity_poly.pdbx_seq_one_letter_code
_entity_poly.pdbx_strand_id
1 'polypeptide(L)'
;MEVSKSDWKLFRTRITEWQEAYMERLVKEYIDMLKETGNASDKFWKLEERIKKDKKHPGVMLELSKGNMIFDIVALINSGVITKDDLAGFSNDLEEKLDFFLGREG
;
A
#
# COMPACT_ATOMS: atom_id res chain seq x y z
N MET A 1 -3.60 12.16 -15.88
CA MET A 1 -4.61 11.27 -16.49
C MET A 1 -5.97 11.64 -15.93
N GLU A 2 -7.02 11.59 -16.74
CA GLU A 2 -8.36 11.88 -16.24
C GLU A 2 -8.90 10.64 -15.50
N VAL A 3 -9.31 10.86 -14.25
CA VAL A 3 -9.98 9.86 -13.40
C VAL A 3 -11.31 10.44 -12.94
N SER A 4 -12.33 9.59 -12.87
CA SER A 4 -13.67 10.01 -12.52
C SER A 4 -13.74 10.57 -11.09
N LYS A 5 -14.72 11.43 -10.82
CA LYS A 5 -14.94 11.96 -9.46
C LYS A 5 -15.38 10.85 -8.48
N SER A 6 -16.12 9.86 -8.97
CA SER A 6 -16.56 8.69 -8.19
C SER A 6 -15.37 7.83 -7.79
N ASP A 7 -14.48 7.48 -8.72
CA ASP A 7 -13.30 6.67 -8.42
C ASP A 7 -12.37 7.38 -7.45
N TRP A 8 -12.14 8.68 -7.65
CA TRP A 8 -11.34 9.46 -6.70
C TRP A 8 -11.95 9.50 -5.29
N LYS A 9 -13.28 9.57 -5.19
CA LYS A 9 -13.95 9.52 -3.89
C LYS A 9 -13.80 8.14 -3.25
N LEU A 10 -13.99 7.07 -4.02
CA LEU A 10 -13.86 5.69 -3.54
C LEU A 10 -12.43 5.39 -3.09
N PHE A 11 -11.42 5.78 -3.88
CA PHE A 11 -10.01 5.63 -3.54
C PHE A 11 -9.65 6.26 -2.20
N ARG A 12 -10.12 7.48 -1.93
CA ARG A 12 -9.88 8.14 -0.63
C ARG A 12 -10.53 7.43 0.55
N THR A 13 -11.61 6.69 0.35
CA THR A 13 -12.20 5.84 1.40
C THR A 13 -11.39 4.56 1.57
N ARG A 14 -11.04 3.90 0.46
CA ARG A 14 -10.34 2.63 0.46
C ARG A 14 -8.91 2.71 0.97
N ILE A 15 -8.18 3.77 0.65
CA ILE A 15 -6.77 3.91 1.00
C ILE A 15 -6.54 3.83 2.52
N THR A 16 -7.44 4.38 3.32
CA THR A 16 -7.34 4.29 4.78
C THR A 16 -7.49 2.84 5.26
N GLU A 17 -8.44 2.09 4.71
CA GLU A 17 -8.65 0.67 5.04
C GLU A 17 -7.44 -0.18 4.64
N TRP A 18 -6.89 0.07 3.45
CA TRP A 18 -5.74 -0.65 2.92
C TRP A 18 -4.46 -0.38 3.71
N GLN A 19 -4.20 0.89 4.07
CA GLN A 19 -3.04 1.26 4.88
C GLN A 19 -3.15 0.66 6.29
N GLU A 20 -4.33 0.68 6.91
CA GLU A 20 -4.53 0.08 8.24
C GLU A 20 -4.26 -1.44 8.21
N ALA A 21 -4.82 -2.16 7.24
CA ALA A 21 -4.59 -3.61 7.11
C ALA A 21 -3.11 -3.95 6.88
N TYR A 22 -2.41 -3.15 6.07
CA TYR A 22 -0.98 -3.31 5.85
C TYR A 22 -0.15 -3.01 7.11
N MET A 23 -0.47 -1.93 7.82
CA MET A 23 0.20 -1.58 9.07
C MET A 23 -0.05 -2.61 10.17
N GLU A 24 -1.23 -3.24 10.21
CA GLU A 24 -1.50 -4.37 11.11
C GLU A 24 -0.56 -5.54 10.83
N ARG A 25 -0.30 -5.86 9.56
CA ARG A 25 0.71 -6.87 9.18
C ARG A 25 2.11 -6.46 9.65
N LEU A 26 2.53 -5.22 9.45
CA LEU A 26 3.83 -4.73 9.92
C LEU A 26 3.97 -4.85 11.44
N VAL A 27 2.95 -4.49 12.21
CA VAL A 27 2.97 -4.61 13.67
C VAL A 27 3.17 -6.07 14.10
N LYS A 28 2.52 -7.03 13.43
CA LYS A 28 2.73 -8.47 13.69
C LYS A 28 4.18 -8.88 13.39
N GLU A 29 4.73 -8.45 12.26
CA GLU A 29 6.14 -8.70 11.92
C GLU A 29 7.11 -8.10 12.95
N TYR A 30 6.84 -6.89 13.44
CA TYR A 30 7.67 -6.24 14.47
C TYR A 30 7.64 -7.01 15.80
N ILE A 31 6.46 -7.49 16.19
CA ILE A 31 6.32 -8.35 17.38
C ILE A 31 7.17 -9.61 17.22
N ASP A 32 7.16 -10.23 16.05
CA ASP A 32 7.94 -11.46 15.81
C ASP A 32 9.46 -11.19 15.80
N MET A 33 9.91 -10.06 15.24
CA MET A 33 11.30 -9.61 15.36
C MET A 33 11.72 -9.43 16.83
N LEU A 34 10.83 -8.91 17.68
CA LEU A 34 11.11 -8.71 19.10
C LEU A 34 11.17 -10.02 19.90
N LYS A 35 10.47 -11.06 19.44
CA LYS A 35 10.50 -12.42 20.03
C LYS A 35 11.76 -13.21 19.69
N GLU A 36 12.55 -12.78 18.69
CA GLU A 36 13.81 -13.45 18.34
C GLU A 36 14.77 -13.57 19.54
N THR A 37 15.59 -14.62 19.53
CA THR A 37 16.65 -14.83 20.52
C THR A 37 17.83 -13.91 20.26
N GLY A 38 18.46 -13.38 21.30
CA GLY A 38 19.64 -12.51 21.19
C GLY A 38 19.61 -11.35 22.17
N ASN A 39 20.58 -10.44 22.04
CA ASN A 39 20.70 -9.29 22.92
C ASN A 39 19.60 -8.26 22.66
N ALA A 40 19.15 -7.58 23.72
CA ALA A 40 18.14 -6.54 23.61
C ALA A 40 18.56 -5.37 22.70
N SER A 41 19.85 -5.02 22.70
CA SER A 41 20.43 -3.98 21.83
C SER A 41 20.22 -4.30 20.35
N ASP A 42 20.47 -5.54 19.95
CA ASP A 42 20.43 -5.93 18.54
C ASP A 42 18.98 -5.93 18.03
N LYS A 43 18.04 -6.39 18.87
CA LYS A 43 16.62 -6.33 18.55
C LYS A 43 16.12 -4.91 18.42
N PHE A 44 16.52 -4.02 19.34
CA PHE A 44 16.14 -2.62 19.29
C PHE A 44 16.62 -1.95 17.99
N TRP A 45 17.91 -2.07 17.66
CA TRP A 45 18.47 -1.42 16.47
C TRP A 45 17.93 -2.01 15.17
N LYS A 46 17.77 -3.34 15.07
CA LYS A 46 17.13 -3.97 13.90
C LYS A 46 15.70 -3.49 13.68
N LEU A 47 14.90 -3.40 14.76
CA LEU A 47 13.54 -2.91 14.67
C LEU A 47 13.49 -1.43 14.27
N GLU A 48 14.37 -0.61 14.85
CA GLU A 48 14.47 0.82 14.53
C GLU A 48 14.80 1.06 13.04
N GLU A 49 15.78 0.31 12.51
CA GLU A 49 16.13 0.35 11.10
C GLU A 49 14.98 -0.13 10.20
N ARG A 50 14.25 -1.18 10.62
CA ARG A 50 13.10 -1.70 9.89
C ARG A 50 11.98 -0.66 9.82
N ILE A 51 11.59 -0.07 10.95
CA ILE A 51 10.55 0.99 11.02
C ILE A 51 10.94 2.20 10.16
N LYS A 52 12.22 2.61 10.18
CA LYS A 52 12.71 3.70 9.32
C LYS A 52 12.50 3.43 7.83
N LYS A 53 12.67 2.18 7.39
CA LYS A 53 12.43 1.77 6.01
C LYS A 53 10.94 1.73 5.71
N ASP A 54 10.16 1.07 6.54
CA ASP A 54 8.72 0.86 6.34
C ASP A 54 7.94 2.18 6.37
N LYS A 55 8.36 3.18 7.15
CA LYS A 55 7.72 4.51 7.20
C LYS A 55 7.63 5.19 5.82
N LYS A 56 8.56 4.89 4.91
CA LYS A 56 8.60 5.47 3.56
C LYS A 56 7.83 4.63 2.53
N HIS A 57 7.27 3.50 2.93
CA HIS A 57 6.54 2.59 2.06
C HIS A 57 5.15 3.15 1.73
N PRO A 58 4.64 3.00 0.48
CA PRO A 58 3.33 3.52 0.08
C PRO A 58 2.16 2.98 0.91
N GLY A 59 2.31 1.76 1.45
CA GLY A 59 1.36 1.16 2.40
C GLY A 59 1.33 1.82 3.79
N VAL A 60 2.22 2.76 4.08
CA VAL A 60 2.29 3.50 5.36
C VAL A 60 2.12 5.00 5.12
N MET A 61 2.80 5.54 4.13
CA MET A 61 2.80 6.96 3.82
C MET A 61 2.66 7.18 2.32
N LEU A 62 1.61 7.89 1.93
CA LEU A 62 1.33 8.23 0.55
C LEU A 62 0.72 9.63 0.47
N GLU A 63 1.25 10.47 -0.42
CA GLU A 63 0.71 11.80 -0.66
C GLU A 63 -0.36 11.73 -1.76
N LEU A 64 -1.62 11.77 -1.35
CA LEU A 64 -2.74 11.56 -2.27
C LEU A 64 -2.96 12.78 -3.16
N SER A 65 -2.92 12.56 -4.46
CA SER A 65 -3.37 13.55 -5.44
C SER A 65 -4.22 12.90 -6.52
N LYS A 66 -5.26 13.60 -6.98
CA LYS A 66 -6.14 13.06 -8.02
C LYS A 66 -5.37 12.76 -9.32
N GLY A 67 -4.34 13.54 -9.63
CA GLY A 67 -3.52 13.35 -10.82
C GLY A 67 -2.65 12.09 -10.77
N ASN A 68 -2.25 11.65 -9.58
CA ASN A 68 -1.37 10.50 -9.37
C ASN A 68 -2.13 9.22 -8.98
N MET A 69 -3.45 9.28 -8.76
CA MET A 69 -4.27 8.16 -8.27
C MET A 69 -3.99 6.82 -8.96
N ILE A 70 -3.81 6.79 -10.28
CA ILE A 70 -3.50 5.56 -11.02
C ILE A 70 -2.13 5.01 -10.61
N PHE A 71 -1.10 5.86 -10.58
CA PHE A 71 0.25 5.47 -10.18
C PHE A 71 0.31 5.05 -8.70
N ASP A 72 -0.47 5.71 -7.85
CA ASP A 72 -0.63 5.37 -6.45
C ASP A 72 -1.19 3.95 -6.29
N ILE A 73 -2.28 3.61 -7.00
CA ILE A 73 -2.86 2.26 -7.00
C ILE A 73 -1.89 1.22 -7.55
N VAL A 74 -1.20 1.52 -8.66
CA VAL A 74 -0.17 0.63 -9.23
C VAL A 74 0.96 0.39 -8.22
N ALA A 75 1.42 1.42 -7.52
CA ALA A 75 2.46 1.29 -6.50
C ALA A 75 2.00 0.41 -5.33
N LEU A 76 0.74 0.55 -4.88
CA LEU A 76 0.16 -0.26 -3.81
C LEU A 76 0.03 -1.74 -4.22
N ILE A 77 -0.35 -2.02 -5.47
CA ILE A 77 -0.41 -3.39 -6.01
C ILE A 77 0.99 -3.99 -6.12
N ASN A 78 1.93 -3.29 -6.76
CA ASN A 78 3.30 -3.77 -6.96
C ASN A 78 4.05 -3.98 -5.64
N SER A 79 3.69 -3.25 -4.60
CA SER A 79 4.26 -3.39 -3.26
C SER A 79 3.51 -4.39 -2.36
N GLY A 80 2.50 -5.09 -2.90
CA GLY A 80 1.75 -6.11 -2.16
C GLY A 80 0.99 -5.55 -0.96
N VAL A 81 0.57 -4.28 -1.04
CA VAL A 81 -0.32 -3.64 -0.06
C VAL A 81 -1.76 -4.06 -0.33
N ILE A 82 -2.13 -4.10 -1.61
CA ILE A 82 -3.44 -4.52 -2.10
C ILE A 82 -3.30 -5.46 -3.29
N THR A 83 -4.41 -6.08 -3.66
CA THR A 83 -4.57 -6.93 -4.84
C THR A 83 -5.58 -6.30 -5.80
N LYS A 84 -5.80 -6.93 -6.98
CA LYS A 84 -6.86 -6.47 -7.89
C LYS A 84 -8.26 -6.65 -7.30
N ASP A 85 -8.45 -7.67 -6.46
CA ASP A 85 -9.76 -7.95 -5.86
C ASP A 85 -10.21 -6.81 -4.94
N ASP A 86 -9.26 -6.09 -4.36
CA ASP A 86 -9.51 -4.90 -3.54
C ASP A 86 -10.04 -3.71 -4.35
N LEU A 87 -9.93 -3.75 -5.69
CA LEU A 87 -10.47 -2.75 -6.62
C LEU A 87 -11.96 -2.95 -6.93
N ALA A 88 -12.65 -3.84 -6.23
CA ALA A 88 -14.09 -4.01 -6.39
C ALA A 88 -14.86 -2.68 -6.18
N GLY A 89 -15.62 -2.29 -7.20
CA GLY A 89 -16.48 -1.10 -7.19
C GLY A 89 -15.87 0.13 -7.87
N PHE A 90 -14.64 0.06 -8.37
CA PHE A 90 -14.10 1.07 -9.28
C PHE A 90 -14.66 0.91 -10.70
N SER A 91 -14.52 1.96 -11.51
CA SER A 91 -14.99 1.95 -12.90
C SER A 91 -14.11 1.07 -13.81
N ASN A 92 -14.73 0.48 -14.84
CA ASN A 92 -14.02 -0.28 -15.87
C ASN A 92 -12.91 0.56 -16.56
N ASP A 93 -13.13 1.87 -16.77
CA ASP A 93 -12.12 2.78 -17.34
C ASP A 93 -10.87 2.89 -16.43
N LEU A 94 -11.04 2.84 -15.11
CA LEU A 94 -9.90 2.79 -14.21
C LEU A 94 -9.21 1.42 -14.29
N GLU A 95 -9.97 0.33 -14.30
CA GLU A 95 -9.42 -1.03 -14.41
C GLU A 95 -8.57 -1.21 -15.68
N GLU A 96 -9.09 -0.78 -16.84
CA GLU A 96 -8.36 -0.84 -18.12
C GLU A 96 -7.04 -0.05 -18.07
N LYS A 97 -7.05 1.15 -17.46
CA LYS A 97 -5.83 1.95 -17.26
C LYS A 97 -4.84 1.24 -16.36
N LEU A 98 -5.30 0.65 -15.25
CA LEU A 98 -4.44 -0.09 -14.33
C LEU A 98 -3.82 -1.30 -15.01
N ASP A 99 -4.57 -2.02 -15.82
CA ASP A 99 -4.11 -3.21 -16.55
C ASP A 99 -3.02 -2.85 -17.56
N PHE A 100 -3.21 -1.74 -18.28
CA PHE A 100 -2.19 -1.17 -19.14
C PHE A 100 -0.88 -0.88 -18.38
N PHE A 101 -0.94 -0.22 -17.21
CA PHE A 101 0.27 0.09 -16.42
C PHE A 101 0.89 -1.11 -15.72
N LEU A 102 0.10 -2.13 -15.39
CA LEU A 102 0.58 -3.37 -14.80
C LEU A 102 1.18 -4.32 -15.85
N GLY A 103 1.19 -3.94 -17.13
CA GLY A 103 1.74 -4.74 -18.23
C GLY A 103 0.94 -6.01 -18.48
N ARG A 104 -0.36 -6.01 -18.16
CA ARG A 104 -1.27 -7.12 -18.40
C ARG A 104 -2.20 -6.69 -19.54
N GLU A 105 -1.85 -7.06 -20.77
CA GLU A 105 -2.81 -6.96 -21.88
C GLU A 105 -4.00 -7.88 -21.58
N GLY A 106 -5.22 -7.35 -21.80
CA GLY A 106 -6.49 -7.93 -21.38
C GLY A 106 -6.88 -9.24 -22.06
#